data_AF-A0A2T2V2U6-F1
#
_entry.id   AF-A0A2T2V2U6-F1
#
_cell.length_a   1.000
_cell.length_b   1.000
_cell.length_c   1.000
_cell.angle_alpha   90.00
_cell.angle_beta   90.00
_cell.angle_gamma   90.00
#
_symmetry.space_group_name_H-M   'P 1'
#
loop_
_entity.id
_entity.type
_entity.pdbx_description
1 polymer ?
#
loop_
_entity_poly.entity_id
_entity_poly.type
_entity_poly.pdbx_seq_one_letter_code
_entity_poly.pdbx_strand_id
1 'polypeptide(L)'
;MSAGRDSSSSDHDEPLEGTPYRALLSGGPSFDLTIREDGGALVLQAVTGEDETGAPREPVTYRFEQTREAGHALLVANGRSVPLTITEAGAGEVRVTIGGRTQTVQVKGETALLLERFGIAESAGAGEAEVQAPMPGLVVRVLVSEGDEVNEGDGLLVLEAMKMENELRAPAAGTVAALHTEEGASADKGAVLVEIE
;
A
#
# COMPACT_ATOMS: atom_id res chain seq x y z
N MET A 1 -18.13 -56.36 -7.00
CA MET A 1 -18.38 -55.66 -5.73
C MET A 1 -17.76 -54.29 -5.87
N SER A 2 -18.60 -53.29 -6.14
CA SER A 2 -18.20 -51.90 -6.36
C SER A 2 -18.61 -51.07 -5.15
N ALA A 3 -17.64 -50.40 -4.55
CA ALA A 3 -17.76 -49.12 -3.83
C ALA A 3 -16.31 -48.68 -3.64
N GLY A 4 -15.78 -47.68 -4.36
CA GLY A 4 -16.39 -46.39 -4.65
C GLY A 4 -15.91 -45.45 -3.55
N ARG A 5 -14.83 -44.72 -3.87
CA ARG A 5 -14.14 -43.76 -3.00
C ARG A 5 -15.13 -42.70 -2.51
N ASP A 6 -15.26 -42.54 -1.20
CA ASP A 6 -15.68 -41.29 -0.58
C ASP A 6 -14.46 -40.69 0.13
N SER A 7 -13.67 -39.94 -0.64
CA SER A 7 -12.77 -38.92 -0.10
C SER A 7 -13.51 -37.59 -0.20
N SER A 8 -14.43 -37.36 0.72
CA SER A 8 -15.03 -36.05 0.95
C SER A 8 -13.92 -35.15 1.51
N SER A 9 -13.22 -34.44 0.63
CA SER A 9 -12.25 -33.40 0.97
C SER A 9 -12.99 -32.20 1.56
N SER A 10 -13.23 -32.24 2.86
CA SER A 10 -13.55 -31.06 3.65
C SER A 10 -12.25 -30.29 3.92
N ASP A 11 -11.67 -29.70 2.88
CA ASP A 11 -10.69 -28.60 2.98
C ASP A 11 -11.48 -27.32 3.33
N HIS A 12 -12.03 -27.26 4.54
CA HIS A 12 -12.55 -26.02 5.12
C HIS A 12 -11.45 -25.40 5.96
N ASP A 13 -10.98 -24.23 5.52
CA ASP A 13 -10.45 -23.12 6.32
C ASP A 13 -9.66 -23.45 7.59
N GLU A 14 -8.70 -24.38 7.49
CA GLU A 14 -7.60 -24.35 8.44
C GLU A 14 -6.71 -23.14 8.14
N PRO A 15 -6.21 -22.42 9.17
CA PRO A 15 -5.31 -21.30 8.96
C PRO A 15 -4.07 -21.79 8.22
N LEU A 16 -3.76 -21.14 7.08
CA LEU A 16 -2.59 -21.50 6.28
C LEU A 16 -1.32 -21.25 7.10
N GLU A 17 -0.46 -22.26 7.17
CA GLU A 17 0.95 -22.04 7.55
C GLU A 17 1.68 -21.44 6.35
N GLY A 18 2.04 -20.16 6.43
CA GLY A 18 2.72 -19.43 5.36
C GLY A 18 3.35 -18.14 5.86
N THR A 19 3.87 -17.32 4.94
CA THR A 19 4.45 -16.03 5.30
C THR A 19 3.32 -15.02 5.55
N PRO A 20 3.23 -14.42 6.75
CA PRO A 20 2.22 -13.41 7.04
C PRO A 20 2.59 -12.08 6.37
N TYR A 21 1.59 -11.44 5.82
CA TYR A 21 1.64 -10.11 5.21
C TYR A 21 0.47 -9.30 5.75
N ARG A 22 0.64 -7.98 5.77
CA ARG A 22 -0.45 -7.04 6.03
C ARG A 22 -0.67 -6.21 4.77
N ALA A 23 -1.82 -6.38 4.13
CA ALA A 23 -2.21 -5.50 3.04
C ALA A 23 -2.78 -4.20 3.57
N LEU A 24 -2.42 -3.11 2.91
CA LEU A 24 -2.94 -1.77 3.16
C LEU A 24 -3.63 -1.30 1.90
N LEU A 25 -4.94 -1.07 1.97
CA LEU A 25 -5.66 -0.39 0.91
C LEU A 25 -5.41 1.11 1.04
N SER A 26 -5.06 1.78 -0.06
CA SER A 26 -4.91 3.24 -0.06
C SER A 26 -6.22 3.89 0.41
N GLY A 27 -6.17 4.62 1.52
CA GLY A 27 -7.34 5.23 2.15
C GLY A 27 -8.37 4.25 2.75
N GLY A 28 -8.03 2.96 2.86
CA GLY A 28 -8.94 1.90 3.30
C GLY A 28 -8.39 1.07 4.49
N PRO A 29 -9.14 0.03 4.90
CA PRO A 29 -8.74 -0.82 6.02
C PRO A 29 -7.52 -1.68 5.64
N SER A 30 -6.72 -2.02 6.66
CA SER A 30 -5.69 -3.04 6.54
C SER A 30 -6.28 -4.42 6.78
N PHE A 31 -5.79 -5.45 6.10
CA PHE A 31 -6.18 -6.82 6.40
C PHE A 31 -4.96 -7.75 6.38
N ASP A 32 -5.07 -8.82 7.18
CA ASP A 32 -4.04 -9.83 7.28
C ASP A 32 -4.18 -10.84 6.14
N LEU A 33 -3.02 -11.23 5.63
CA LEU A 33 -2.83 -12.11 4.50
C LEU A 33 -1.79 -13.15 4.86
N THR A 34 -2.04 -14.40 4.52
CA THR A 34 -1.00 -15.43 4.54
C THR A 34 -0.78 -15.92 3.14
N ILE A 35 0.48 -15.90 2.67
CA ILE A 35 0.84 -16.36 1.34
C ILE A 35 1.78 -17.56 1.46
N ARG A 36 1.53 -18.59 0.66
CA ARG A 36 2.35 -19.79 0.54
C ARG A 36 2.43 -20.24 -0.92
N GLU A 37 3.53 -20.88 -1.28
CA GLU A 37 3.65 -21.62 -2.54
C GLU A 37 3.31 -23.10 -2.31
N ASP A 38 2.44 -23.66 -3.15
CA ASP A 38 2.02 -25.06 -3.09
C ASP A 38 1.95 -25.65 -4.50
N GLY A 39 2.85 -26.59 -4.83
CA GLY A 39 2.85 -27.27 -6.12
C GLY A 39 3.01 -26.37 -7.36
N GLY A 40 3.64 -25.20 -7.22
CA GLY A 40 3.77 -24.20 -8.30
C GLY A 40 2.58 -23.25 -8.43
N ALA A 41 1.58 -23.39 -7.54
CA ALA A 41 0.52 -22.41 -7.36
C ALA A 41 0.84 -21.49 -6.17
N LEU A 42 0.41 -20.23 -6.26
CA LEU A 42 0.38 -19.33 -5.11
C LEU A 42 -0.95 -19.52 -4.38
N VAL A 43 -0.90 -19.79 -3.09
CA VAL A 43 -2.08 -19.92 -2.22
C VAL A 43 -2.06 -18.76 -1.24
N LEU A 44 -3.17 -18.05 -1.17
CA LEU A 44 -3.32 -16.85 -0.36
C LEU A 44 -4.58 -17.00 0.48
N GLN A 45 -4.48 -16.81 1.79
CA GLN A 45 -5.63 -16.73 2.67
C GLN A 45 -5.73 -15.32 3.21
N ALA A 46 -6.90 -14.71 3.06
CA ALA A 46 -7.17 -13.35 3.50
C ALA A 46 -8.33 -13.35 4.49
N VAL A 47 -8.20 -12.61 5.57
CA VAL A 47 -9.31 -12.31 6.49
C VAL A 47 -9.78 -10.90 6.19
N THR A 48 -10.88 -10.75 5.45
CA THR A 48 -11.35 -9.43 5.00
C THR A 48 -12.56 -8.95 5.79
N GLY A 49 -12.32 -7.94 6.65
CA GLY A 49 -13.35 -7.24 7.41
C GLY A 49 -13.83 -7.98 8.66
N GLU A 50 -14.71 -7.31 9.39
CA GLU A 50 -15.33 -7.81 10.61
C GLU A 50 -16.82 -8.12 10.36
N ASP A 51 -17.37 -9.05 11.11
CA ASP A 51 -18.81 -9.30 11.15
C ASP A 51 -19.56 -8.21 11.95
N GLU A 52 -20.88 -8.36 12.09
CA GLU A 52 -21.72 -7.36 12.79
C GLU A 52 -21.39 -7.24 14.29
N THR A 53 -20.62 -8.18 14.85
CA THR A 53 -20.14 -8.18 16.23
C THR A 53 -18.71 -7.67 16.39
N GLY A 54 -18.04 -7.29 15.29
CA GLY A 54 -16.64 -6.85 15.32
C GLY A 54 -15.64 -8.01 15.37
N ALA A 55 -16.07 -9.25 15.15
CA ALA A 55 -15.17 -10.39 15.06
C ALA A 55 -14.64 -10.53 13.62
N PRO A 56 -13.38 -10.96 13.42
CA PRO A 56 -12.85 -11.21 12.09
C PRO A 56 -13.72 -12.23 11.35
N ARG A 57 -14.06 -11.92 10.10
CA ARG A 57 -14.80 -12.87 9.25
C ARG A 57 -13.98 -14.13 9.00
N GLU A 58 -14.66 -15.19 8.59
CA GLU A 58 -13.98 -16.42 8.17
C GLU A 58 -12.95 -16.12 7.06
N PRO A 59 -11.74 -16.70 7.16
CA PRO A 59 -10.75 -16.52 6.13
C PRO A 59 -11.29 -17.00 4.78
N VAL A 60 -10.85 -16.34 3.72
CA VAL A 60 -11.14 -16.79 2.35
C VAL A 60 -9.82 -17.22 1.73
N THR A 61 -9.77 -18.47 1.31
CA THR A 61 -8.61 -19.04 0.61
C THR A 61 -8.76 -18.88 -0.89
N TYR A 62 -7.75 -18.25 -1.49
CA TYR A 62 -7.58 -18.01 -2.91
C TYR A 62 -6.42 -18.85 -3.41
N ARG A 63 -6.63 -19.60 -4.48
CA ARG A 63 -5.56 -20.30 -5.19
C ARG A 63 -5.34 -19.68 -6.55
N PHE A 64 -4.08 -19.39 -6.85
CA PHE A 64 -3.61 -18.81 -8.10
C PHE A 64 -2.78 -19.85 -8.84
N GLU A 65 -3.36 -20.40 -9.92
CA GLU A 65 -2.65 -21.34 -10.78
C GLU A 65 -2.12 -20.59 -12.01
N GLN A 66 -0.79 -20.51 -12.13
CA GLN A 66 -0.15 -19.87 -13.27
C GLN A 66 -0.40 -20.71 -14.53
N THR A 67 -0.86 -20.04 -15.59
CA THR A 67 -1.02 -20.70 -16.89
C THR A 67 0.32 -20.74 -17.63
N ARG A 68 0.39 -21.44 -18.77
CA ARG A 68 1.62 -21.50 -19.59
C ARG A 68 2.03 -20.13 -20.17
N GLU A 69 1.17 -19.11 -20.07
CA GLU A 69 1.39 -17.76 -20.55
C GLU A 69 1.66 -16.83 -19.36
N ALA A 70 2.80 -16.12 -19.40
CA ALA A 70 3.19 -15.17 -18.36
C ALA A 70 2.11 -14.08 -18.21
N GLY A 71 1.77 -13.73 -16.96
CA GLY A 71 0.74 -12.73 -16.67
C GLY A 71 -0.69 -13.27 -16.68
N HIS A 72 -0.93 -14.55 -16.99
CA HIS A 72 -2.25 -15.16 -16.93
C HIS A 72 -2.34 -16.23 -15.84
N ALA A 73 -3.38 -16.16 -15.02
CA ALA A 73 -3.66 -17.10 -13.95
C ALA A 73 -5.17 -17.38 -13.82
N LEU A 74 -5.52 -18.47 -13.15
CA LEU A 74 -6.87 -18.72 -12.69
C LEU A 74 -6.95 -18.43 -11.19
N LEU A 75 -7.88 -17.56 -10.81
CA LEU A 75 -8.26 -17.34 -9.42
C LEU A 75 -9.36 -18.35 -9.06
N VAL A 76 -9.07 -19.23 -8.12
CA VAL A 76 -10.06 -20.17 -7.57
C VAL A 76 -10.46 -19.71 -6.17
N ALA A 77 -11.75 -19.44 -5.99
CA ALA A 77 -12.35 -19.08 -4.70
C ALA A 77 -13.72 -19.75 -4.59
N ASN A 78 -14.01 -20.39 -3.45
CA ASN A 78 -15.30 -21.04 -3.16
C ASN A 78 -15.77 -21.99 -4.28
N GLY A 79 -14.85 -22.76 -4.86
CA GLY A 79 -15.14 -23.70 -5.95
C GLY A 79 -15.45 -23.06 -7.31
N ARG A 80 -15.25 -21.74 -7.46
CA ARG A 80 -15.41 -21.02 -8.74
C ARG A 80 -14.06 -20.56 -9.25
N SER A 81 -13.81 -20.78 -10.54
CA SER A 81 -12.61 -20.30 -11.23
C SER A 81 -12.95 -19.05 -12.05
N VAL A 82 -12.15 -18.00 -11.88
CA VAL A 82 -12.29 -16.73 -12.61
C VAL A 82 -10.94 -16.41 -13.28
N PRO A 83 -10.93 -16.02 -14.57
CA PRO A 83 -9.70 -15.61 -15.23
C PRO A 83 -9.13 -14.35 -14.59
N LEU A 84 -7.83 -14.40 -14.33
CA LEU A 84 -7.01 -13.33 -13.78
C LEU A 84 -5.89 -13.00 -14.76
N THR A 85 -5.73 -11.73 -15.10
CA THR A 85 -4.56 -11.25 -15.84
C THR A 85 -3.87 -10.17 -15.03
N ILE A 86 -2.56 -10.30 -14.89
CA ILE A 86 -1.69 -9.33 -14.21
C ILE A 86 -0.61 -8.90 -15.21
N THR A 87 -0.59 -7.61 -15.51
CA THR A 87 0.42 -7.02 -16.40
C THR A 87 1.04 -5.80 -15.74
N GLU A 88 2.35 -5.64 -15.86
CA GLU A 88 3.04 -4.41 -15.47
C GLU A 88 2.52 -3.23 -16.30
N ALA A 89 2.25 -2.10 -15.63
CA ALA A 89 1.72 -0.89 -16.24
C ALA A 89 2.66 0.32 -16.07
N GLY A 90 3.72 0.20 -15.27
CA GLY A 90 4.71 1.26 -15.01
C GLY A 90 5.42 1.05 -13.67
N ALA A 91 6.23 2.02 -13.23
CA ALA A 91 6.98 1.95 -11.98
C ALA A 91 6.07 1.69 -10.77
N GLY A 92 6.09 0.46 -10.24
CA GLY A 92 5.23 0.02 -9.15
C GLY A 92 3.75 -0.16 -9.53
N GLU A 93 3.37 0.14 -10.78
CA GLU A 93 1.97 0.06 -11.22
C GLU A 93 1.69 -1.28 -11.89
N VAL A 94 0.64 -1.95 -11.44
CA VAL A 94 0.20 -3.23 -11.97
C VAL A 94 -1.26 -3.12 -12.39
N ARG A 95 -1.56 -3.60 -13.60
CA ARG A 95 -2.93 -3.74 -14.09
C ARG A 95 -3.42 -5.15 -13.83
N VAL A 96 -4.48 -5.24 -13.05
CA VAL A 96 -5.12 -6.49 -12.64
C VAL A 96 -6.49 -6.58 -13.29
N THR A 97 -6.74 -7.64 -14.06
CA THR A 97 -8.04 -7.93 -14.66
C THR A 97 -8.62 -9.18 -14.06
N ILE A 98 -9.79 -9.09 -13.43
CA ILE A 98 -10.50 -10.22 -12.81
C ILE A 98 -11.88 -10.32 -13.45
N GLY A 99 -12.18 -11.45 -14.09
CA GLY A 99 -13.51 -11.70 -14.68
C GLY A 99 -13.93 -10.62 -15.70
N GLY A 100 -12.97 -10.07 -16.44
CA GLY A 100 -13.19 -9.00 -17.43
C GLY A 100 -13.27 -7.58 -16.86
N ARG A 101 -13.13 -7.40 -15.54
CA ARG A 101 -13.03 -6.07 -14.90
C ARG A 101 -11.57 -5.74 -14.66
N THR A 102 -11.11 -4.62 -15.17
CA THR A 102 -9.72 -4.18 -15.06
C THR A 102 -9.58 -3.06 -14.04
N GLN A 103 -8.63 -3.22 -13.12
CA GLN A 103 -8.24 -2.24 -12.13
C GLN A 103 -6.73 -2.03 -12.19
N THR A 104 -6.31 -0.77 -12.17
CA THR A 104 -4.91 -0.41 -11.97
C THR A 104 -4.64 -0.27 -10.47
N VAL A 105 -3.57 -0.89 -9.99
CA VAL A 105 -3.15 -0.88 -8.58
C VAL A 105 -1.68 -0.48 -8.46
N GLN A 106 -1.35 0.29 -7.43
CA GLN A 106 0.02 0.63 -7.06
C GLN A 106 0.52 -0.38 -6.03
N VAL A 107 1.61 -1.06 -6.36
CA VAL A 107 2.30 -2.03 -5.53
C VAL A 107 3.56 -1.36 -4.98
N LYS A 108 3.53 -1.03 -3.69
CA LYS A 108 4.65 -0.41 -2.99
C LYS A 108 5.42 -1.47 -2.21
N GLY A 109 6.73 -1.52 -2.41
CA GLY A 109 7.63 -2.33 -1.58
C GLY A 109 7.73 -1.77 -0.15
N GLU A 110 8.34 -2.55 0.74
CA GLU A 110 8.52 -2.18 2.15
C GLU A 110 9.22 -0.82 2.31
N THR A 111 10.29 -0.58 1.55
CA THR A 111 11.02 0.69 1.56
C THR A 111 10.12 1.86 1.17
N ALA A 112 9.33 1.73 0.09
CA ALA A 112 8.42 2.78 -0.37
C ALA A 112 7.29 3.07 0.64
N LEU A 113 6.77 2.04 1.31
CA LEU A 113 5.77 2.19 2.38
C LEU A 113 6.36 2.86 3.62
N LEU A 114 7.63 2.57 3.96
CA LEU A 114 8.32 3.24 5.06
C LEU A 114 8.55 4.71 4.73
N LEU A 115 9.04 5.01 3.53
CA LEU A 115 9.25 6.38 3.06
C LEU A 115 7.94 7.20 3.13
N GLU A 116 6.83 6.66 2.61
CA GLU A 116 5.51 7.30 2.70
C GLU A 116 5.07 7.52 4.16
N ARG A 117 5.26 6.52 5.04
CA ARG A 117 4.93 6.65 6.47
C ARG A 117 5.72 7.79 7.14
N PHE A 118 6.97 7.99 6.72
CA PHE A 118 7.82 9.07 7.24
C PHE A 118 7.65 10.39 6.48
N GLY A 119 6.67 10.49 5.57
CA GLY A 119 6.40 11.72 4.81
C GLY A 119 7.43 12.01 3.72
N ILE A 120 8.26 11.03 3.37
CA ILE A 120 9.23 11.08 2.28
C ILE A 120 8.50 10.52 1.05
N ALA A 121 7.64 11.32 0.44
CA ALA A 121 6.98 10.91 -0.79
C ALA A 121 8.02 10.94 -1.93
N GLU A 122 8.25 9.80 -2.59
CA GLU A 122 8.92 9.81 -3.90
C GLU A 122 7.99 10.50 -4.91
N SER A 123 8.19 11.79 -5.13
CA SER A 123 7.82 12.45 -6.39
C SER A 123 8.87 12.04 -7.44
N ALA A 124 8.59 10.93 -8.11
CA ALA A 124 9.32 10.54 -9.32
C ALA A 124 9.02 11.56 -10.42
N GLY A 125 9.88 12.57 -10.53
CA GLY A 125 9.86 13.55 -11.61
C GLY A 125 10.71 14.76 -11.25
N ALA A 126 11.83 14.96 -11.94
CA ALA A 126 12.52 16.24 -11.92
C ALA A 126 11.58 17.31 -12.51
N GLY A 127 11.02 18.14 -11.64
CA GLY A 127 10.04 19.18 -11.96
C GLY A 127 8.91 19.18 -10.92
N GLU A 128 9.00 20.11 -9.98
CA GLU A 128 8.00 20.45 -8.96
C GLU A 128 7.58 19.31 -8.00
N ALA A 129 8.07 19.38 -6.76
CA ALA A 129 7.71 18.51 -5.65
C ALA A 129 6.95 19.28 -4.56
N GLU A 130 5.78 18.79 -4.17
CA GLU A 130 4.99 19.32 -3.05
C GLU A 130 5.22 18.47 -1.79
N VAL A 131 5.57 19.13 -0.68
CA VAL A 131 5.63 18.52 0.64
C VAL A 131 4.35 18.85 1.41
N GLN A 132 3.57 17.81 1.68
CA GLN A 132 2.27 17.91 2.35
C GLN A 132 2.32 17.42 3.79
N ALA A 133 1.42 17.93 4.63
CA ALA A 133 1.25 17.46 6.00
C ALA A 133 0.75 15.99 6.03
N PRO A 134 1.51 15.02 6.55
CA PRO A 134 1.11 13.61 6.54
C PRO A 134 -0.03 13.30 7.52
N MET A 135 -0.20 14.16 8.52
CA MET A 135 -1.22 14.08 9.56
C MET A 135 -1.58 15.51 10.04
N PRO A 136 -2.75 15.71 10.68
CA PRO A 136 -3.07 17.01 11.25
C PRO A 136 -2.11 17.33 12.40
N GLY A 137 -1.63 18.57 12.47
CA GLY A 137 -0.66 18.99 13.48
C GLY A 137 -0.40 20.49 13.52
N LEU A 138 0.48 20.90 14.42
CA LEU A 138 0.95 22.27 14.59
C LEU A 138 2.36 22.39 14.01
N VAL A 139 2.60 23.34 13.11
CA VAL A 139 3.96 23.66 12.66
C VAL A 139 4.68 24.36 13.80
N VAL A 140 5.63 23.67 14.44
CA VAL A 140 6.35 24.23 15.58
C VAL A 140 7.63 24.95 15.18
N ARG A 141 8.22 24.58 14.04
CA ARG A 141 9.43 25.20 13.48
C ARG A 141 9.43 25.16 11.97
N VAL A 142 9.92 26.21 11.33
CA VAL A 142 10.25 26.22 9.89
C VAL A 142 11.76 26.35 9.75
N LEU A 143 12.39 25.45 8.99
CA LEU A 143 13.85 25.30 8.91
C LEU A 143 14.45 25.92 7.64
N VAL A 144 13.61 26.27 6.66
CA VAL A 144 14.01 26.82 5.36
C VAL A 144 13.22 28.09 5.03
N SER A 145 13.68 28.85 4.05
CA SER A 145 13.02 30.02 3.46
C SER A 145 12.77 29.81 1.98
N GLU A 146 11.82 30.57 1.43
CA GLU A 146 11.64 30.64 -0.03
C GLU A 146 12.94 31.10 -0.71
N GLY A 147 13.35 30.39 -1.76
CA GLY A 147 14.60 30.59 -2.48
C GLY A 147 15.80 29.81 -1.94
N ASP A 148 15.66 29.07 -0.84
CA ASP A 148 16.75 28.23 -0.32
C ASP A 148 16.98 26.99 -1.19
N GLU A 149 18.25 26.67 -1.45
CA GLU A 149 18.65 25.39 -2.05
C GLU A 149 18.64 24.29 -0.98
N VAL A 150 17.97 23.18 -1.27
CA VAL A 150 17.88 22.01 -0.39
C VAL A 150 18.36 20.76 -1.11
N ASN A 151 18.94 19.82 -0.37
CA ASN A 151 19.26 18.48 -0.85
C ASN A 151 18.18 17.49 -0.39
N GLU A 152 18.10 16.35 -1.07
CA GLU A 152 17.28 15.22 -0.61
C GLU A 152 17.62 14.86 0.84
N GLY A 153 16.58 14.79 1.69
CA GLY A 153 16.70 14.48 3.11
C GLY A 153 16.94 15.68 4.03
N ASP A 154 17.20 16.88 3.49
CA ASP A 154 17.34 18.09 4.30
C ASP A 154 16.03 18.43 5.00
N GLY A 155 16.13 18.90 6.25
CA GLY A 155 14.96 19.26 7.06
C GLY A 155 14.31 20.53 6.55
N LEU A 156 12.99 20.51 6.35
CA LEU A 156 12.21 21.64 5.87
C LEU A 156 11.44 22.34 6.99
N LEU A 157 10.73 21.56 7.82
CA LEU A 157 9.94 22.06 8.94
C LEU A 157 9.70 20.94 9.95
N VAL A 158 9.23 21.31 11.14
CA VAL A 158 8.85 20.38 12.21
C VAL A 158 7.37 20.54 12.53
N LEU A 159 6.64 19.43 12.44
CA LEU A 159 5.23 19.33 12.77
C LEU A 159 5.06 18.60 14.12
N GLU A 160 4.36 19.20 15.07
CA GLU A 160 3.92 18.52 16.28
C GLU A 160 2.53 17.93 16.07
N ALA A 161 2.40 16.63 16.29
CA ALA A 161 1.12 15.95 16.32
C ALA A 161 1.11 14.89 17.42
N MET A 162 0.01 14.80 18.19
CA MET A 162 -0.14 13.86 19.30
C MET A 162 1.02 13.91 20.32
N LYS A 163 1.56 15.11 20.62
CA LYS A 163 2.72 15.35 21.51
C LYS A 163 4.05 14.77 21.01
N MET A 164 4.14 14.48 19.72
CA MET A 164 5.38 14.08 19.07
C MET A 164 5.73 15.09 17.98
N GLU A 165 7.01 15.45 17.92
CA GLU A 165 7.57 16.25 16.84
C GLU A 165 8.02 15.33 15.69
N ASN A 166 7.62 15.64 14.47
CA ASN A 166 8.07 14.98 13.27
C ASN A 166 8.68 16.00 12.32
N GLU A 167 9.93 15.77 11.93
CA GLU A 167 10.63 16.60 10.94
C GLU A 167 10.22 16.16 9.54
N LEU A 168 9.68 17.09 8.74
CA LEU A 168 9.44 16.86 7.32
C LEU A 168 10.71 17.20 6.55
N ARG A 169 11.09 16.31 5.63
CA ARG A 169 12.35 16.37 4.87
C ARG A 169 12.08 16.57 3.38
N ALA A 170 13.04 17.18 2.69
CA ALA A 170 12.99 17.35 1.25
C ALA A 170 13.01 15.98 0.55
N PRO A 171 12.05 15.69 -0.35
CA PRO A 171 11.99 14.43 -1.07
C PRO A 171 13.01 14.34 -2.21
N ALA A 172 13.57 15.47 -2.65
CA ALA A 172 14.59 15.57 -3.68
C ALA A 172 15.39 16.87 -3.47
N ALA A 173 16.53 16.99 -4.15
CA ALA A 173 17.25 18.25 -4.22
C ALA A 173 16.53 19.25 -5.13
N GLY A 174 16.53 20.53 -4.77
CA GLY A 174 15.87 21.60 -5.53
C GLY A 174 15.91 22.95 -4.80
N THR A 175 15.14 23.91 -5.28
CA THR A 175 14.96 25.22 -4.64
C THR A 175 13.58 25.32 -4.01
N VAL A 176 13.47 25.85 -2.80
CA VAL A 176 12.17 26.11 -2.16
C VAL A 176 11.44 27.19 -2.95
N ALA A 177 10.41 26.82 -3.71
CA ALA A 177 9.64 27.74 -4.53
C ALA A 177 8.65 28.57 -3.70
N ALA A 178 7.97 27.93 -2.74
CA ALA A 178 6.97 28.58 -1.90
C ALA A 178 6.84 27.92 -0.52
N LEU A 179 6.51 28.72 0.49
CA LEU A 179 6.13 28.27 1.83
C LEU A 179 4.66 28.67 2.11
N HIS A 180 3.81 27.66 2.29
CA HIS A 180 2.38 27.84 2.55
C HIS A 180 2.01 27.78 4.03
N THR A 181 3.03 27.82 4.90
CA THR A 181 2.87 27.72 6.34
C THR A 181 3.86 28.59 7.08
N GLU A 182 3.56 28.87 8.34
CA GLU A 182 4.43 29.61 9.25
C GLU A 182 4.48 28.91 10.62
N GLU A 183 5.47 29.26 11.46
CA GLU A 183 5.54 28.76 12.82
C GLU A 183 4.28 29.14 13.63
N GLY A 184 3.70 28.17 14.32
CA GLY A 184 2.45 28.30 15.05
C GLY A 184 1.19 28.05 14.22
N ALA A 185 1.30 27.82 12.90
CA ALA A 185 0.16 27.48 12.06
C ALA A 185 -0.31 26.03 12.29
N SER A 186 -1.62 25.81 12.25
CA SER A 186 -2.19 24.45 12.20
C SER A 186 -2.27 23.97 10.75
N ALA A 187 -1.89 22.72 10.52
CA ALA A 187 -1.96 22.06 9.22
C ALA A 187 -2.92 20.87 9.29
N ASP A 188 -3.83 20.78 8.33
CA ASP A 188 -4.67 19.60 8.11
C ASP A 188 -3.92 18.53 7.31
N LYS A 189 -4.34 17.27 7.44
CA LYS A 189 -3.77 16.19 6.62
C LYS A 189 -3.92 16.50 5.13
N GLY A 190 -2.82 16.42 4.38
CA GLY A 190 -2.77 16.68 2.95
C GLY A 190 -2.67 18.17 2.59
N ALA A 191 -2.60 19.07 3.57
CA ALA A 191 -2.31 20.48 3.29
C ALA A 191 -0.88 20.60 2.70
N VAL A 192 -0.74 21.32 1.58
CA VAL A 192 0.57 21.66 1.00
C VAL A 192 1.26 22.65 1.92
N LEU A 193 2.51 22.37 2.29
CA LEU A 193 3.30 23.19 3.21
C LEU A 193 4.50 23.83 2.52
N VAL A 194 5.17 23.10 1.64
CA VAL A 194 6.36 23.53 0.92
C VAL A 194 6.28 23.07 -0.53
N GLU A 195 6.64 23.93 -1.47
CA GLU A 195 6.87 23.58 -2.88
C GLU A 195 8.36 23.67 -3.19
N ILE A 196 8.89 22.70 -3.94
CA ILE A 196 10.30 22.61 -4.35
C ILE A 196 10.36 22.47 -5.87
N GLU A 197 11.19 23.26 -6.56
CA GLU A 197 11.41 23.19 -8.02
C GLU A 197 12.85 22.83 -8.43
#